data_AF-A0A836CQN8-F1
#
_entry.id   AF-A0A836CQN8-F1
#
_cell.length_a   1.000
_cell.length_b   1.000
_cell.length_c   1.000
_cell.angle_alpha   90.00
_cell.angle_beta   90.00
_cell.angle_gamma   90.00
#
_symmetry.space_group_name_H-M   'P 1'
#
loop_
_entity.id
_entity.type
_entity.pdbx_description
1 polymer ?
#
loop_
_entity_poly.entity_id
_entity_poly.type
_entity_poly.pdbx_seq_one_letter_code
_entity_poly.pdbx_strand_id
1 'polypeptide(L)'
;MHHVVLQADETPGRAHLRRGKWSPEEEAYTARIIHYFNTGVLQLPEGTTLRVFLAEKLRCDPMRITKKFTGSACLGKRVYHSCERTPATKAEIQESKEDLANLEQRFLSQLERRRDRRASL
;
A
#
# COMPACT_ATOMS: atom_id res chain seq x y z
N MET A 1 13.04 4.80 40.67
CA MET A 1 12.22 5.52 39.69
C MET A 1 13.04 6.69 39.21
N HIS A 2 13.45 6.74 37.95
CA HIS A 2 13.83 7.97 37.24
C HIS A 2 13.82 7.65 35.74
N HIS A 3 12.82 8.22 35.10
CA HIS A 3 12.64 8.56 33.68
C HIS A 3 13.68 8.02 32.68
N VAL A 4 13.28 7.00 31.92
CA VAL A 4 13.83 6.75 30.58
C VAL A 4 13.24 7.81 29.66
N VAL A 5 14.10 8.70 29.19
CA VAL A 5 13.78 9.75 28.22
C VAL A 5 13.46 9.06 26.90
N LEU A 6 12.22 9.22 26.41
CA LEU A 6 11.84 8.86 25.05
C LEU A 6 12.66 9.72 24.09
N GLN A 7 13.68 9.12 23.47
CA GLN A 7 14.41 9.76 22.37
C GLN A 7 13.43 10.02 21.24
N ALA A 8 13.41 11.29 20.83
CA ALA A 8 12.59 11.81 19.77
C ALA A 8 12.82 11.04 18.45
N ASP A 9 11.70 10.83 17.78
CA ASP A 9 11.52 10.33 16.42
C ASP A 9 12.43 11.06 15.41
N GLU A 10 13.56 10.44 15.08
CA GLU A 10 14.31 10.76 13.87
C GLU A 10 13.92 9.72 12.82
N THR A 11 12.75 9.88 12.18
CA THR A 11 12.37 9.06 11.01
C THR A 11 13.08 9.58 9.75
N PRO A 12 14.15 8.93 9.26
CA PRO A 12 14.86 9.37 8.06
C PRO A 12 14.13 8.78 6.84
N GLY A 13 13.12 9.48 6.32
CA GLY A 13 12.35 8.94 5.19
C GLY A 13 11.31 9.84 4.51
N ARG A 14 11.10 11.09 4.95
CA ARG A 14 10.08 11.98 4.35
C ARG A 14 10.46 12.54 2.96
N ALA A 15 11.65 12.27 2.47
CA ALA A 15 12.20 12.87 1.26
C ALA A 15 11.82 12.16 -0.06
N HIS A 16 10.59 11.66 -0.23
CA HIS A 16 9.96 11.42 -1.56
C HIS A 16 8.50 10.94 -1.51
N LEU A 17 7.71 11.37 -0.51
CA LEU A 17 6.31 10.92 -0.42
C LEU A 17 5.49 11.42 -1.62
N ARG A 18 4.74 10.52 -2.25
CA ARG A 18 3.92 10.81 -3.42
C ARG A 18 2.82 11.83 -3.09
N ARG A 19 2.73 12.85 -3.95
CA ARG A 19 1.72 13.92 -3.90
C ARG A 19 0.97 14.00 -5.23
N GLY A 20 -0.25 14.53 -5.20
CA GLY A 20 -1.09 14.78 -6.38
C GLY A 20 -2.18 13.74 -6.66
N LYS A 21 -2.88 13.94 -7.79
CA LYS A 21 -4.04 13.14 -8.23
C LYS A 21 -3.63 11.67 -8.45
N TRP A 22 -4.49 10.77 -8.00
CA TRP A 22 -4.34 9.35 -8.25
C TRP A 22 -4.47 9.08 -9.74
N SER A 23 -3.52 8.32 -10.28
CA SER A 23 -3.60 7.81 -11.65
C SER A 23 -4.54 6.61 -11.72
N PRO A 24 -5.13 6.29 -12.88
CA PRO A 24 -5.90 5.07 -13.02
C PRO A 24 -5.09 3.80 -12.68
N GLU A 25 -3.78 3.79 -12.96
CA GLU A 25 -2.87 2.71 -12.56
C GLU A 25 -2.71 2.62 -11.03
N GLU A 26 -2.66 3.77 -10.36
CA GLU A 26 -2.58 3.85 -8.89
C GLU A 26 -3.86 3.38 -8.22
N GLU A 27 -5.02 3.73 -8.80
CA GLU A 27 -6.35 3.28 -8.35
C GLU A 27 -6.54 1.78 -8.57
N ALA A 28 -6.17 1.26 -9.75
CA ALA A 28 -6.25 -0.16 -10.07
C ALA A 28 -5.37 -0.99 -9.12
N TYR A 29 -4.13 -0.56 -8.91
CA TYR A 29 -3.21 -1.24 -8.00
C TYR A 29 -3.75 -1.27 -6.56
N THR A 30 -4.26 -0.14 -6.08
CA THR A 30 -4.85 -0.05 -4.74
C THR A 30 -6.09 -0.91 -4.58
N ALA A 31 -7.01 -0.87 -5.55
CA ALA A 31 -8.22 -1.68 -5.50
C ALA A 31 -7.89 -3.17 -5.40
N ARG A 32 -6.88 -3.61 -6.14
CA ARG A 32 -6.41 -4.99 -6.10
C ARG A 32 -5.73 -5.36 -4.79
N ILE A 33 -4.91 -4.48 -4.21
CA ILE A 33 -4.36 -4.67 -2.87
C ILE A 33 -5.50 -4.85 -1.85
N ILE A 34 -6.51 -3.98 -1.88
CA ILE A 34 -7.65 -4.04 -0.95
C ILE A 34 -8.39 -5.38 -1.05
N HIS A 35 -8.56 -5.88 -2.28
CA HIS A 35 -9.19 -7.17 -2.55
C HIS A 35 -8.37 -8.33 -1.96
N TYR A 36 -7.09 -8.45 -2.33
CA TYR A 36 -6.24 -9.54 -1.85
C TYR A 36 -5.93 -9.48 -0.36
N PHE A 37 -5.90 -8.28 0.21
CA PHE A 37 -5.80 -8.10 1.65
C PHE A 37 -7.02 -8.70 2.37
N ASN A 38 -8.22 -8.54 1.80
CA ASN A 38 -9.45 -9.10 2.37
C ASN A 38 -9.55 -10.61 2.23
N THR A 39 -9.07 -11.17 1.13
CA THR A 39 -9.10 -12.62 0.91
C THR A 39 -7.97 -13.35 1.65
N GLY A 40 -7.03 -12.61 2.24
CA GLY A 40 -5.95 -13.19 3.03
C GLY A 40 -4.83 -13.82 2.19
N VAL A 41 -4.81 -13.59 0.87
CA VAL A 41 -3.84 -14.22 -0.05
C VAL A 41 -2.51 -13.47 -0.18
N LEU A 42 -2.38 -12.32 0.48
CA LEU A 42 -1.11 -11.60 0.54
C LEU A 42 -0.10 -12.32 1.44
N GLN A 43 1.19 -12.02 1.28
CA GLN A 43 2.23 -12.54 2.17
C GLN A 43 2.66 -11.43 3.14
N LEU A 44 1.82 -11.15 4.14
CA LEU A 44 2.02 -10.08 5.11
C LEU A 44 2.06 -10.63 6.54
N PRO A 45 2.75 -9.95 7.47
CA PRO A 45 2.65 -10.27 8.90
C PRO A 45 1.22 -10.13 9.41
N GLU A 46 0.79 -11.04 10.28
CA GLU A 46 -0.47 -10.90 11.01
C GLU A 46 -0.47 -9.60 11.83
N GLY A 47 -1.63 -8.96 11.94
CA GLY A 47 -1.72 -7.68 12.62
C GLY A 47 -1.41 -6.46 11.75
N THR A 48 -0.87 -6.64 10.53
CA THR A 48 -0.63 -5.54 9.59
C THR A 48 -1.95 -4.86 9.25
N THR A 49 -2.02 -3.53 9.37
CA THR A 49 -3.24 -2.78 9.01
C THR A 49 -3.24 -2.41 7.54
N LEU A 50 -4.42 -2.42 6.91
CA LEU A 50 -4.55 -2.07 5.49
C LEU A 50 -4.03 -0.68 5.17
N ARG A 51 -4.24 0.29 6.07
CA ARG A 51 -3.81 1.67 5.85
C ARG A 51 -2.29 1.81 5.82
N VAL A 52 -1.60 1.14 6.74
CA VAL A 52 -0.13 1.11 6.77
C VAL A 52 0.40 0.45 5.51
N PHE A 53 -0.16 -0.73 5.17
CA PHE A 53 0.26 -1.46 3.98
C PHE A 53 0.09 -0.65 2.69
N LEU A 54 -1.07 0.02 2.51
CA LEU A 54 -1.29 0.90 1.35
C LEU A 54 -0.32 2.09 1.32
N ALA A 55 -0.06 2.72 2.46
CA ALA A 55 0.86 3.85 2.55
C ALA A 55 2.28 3.45 2.12
N GLU A 56 2.76 2.28 2.55
CA GLU A 56 4.06 1.72 2.15
C GLU A 56 4.11 1.41 0.65
N LYS A 57 3.13 0.66 0.13
CA LYS A 57 3.10 0.26 -1.29
C LYS A 57 2.97 1.44 -2.24
N LEU A 58 2.24 2.49 -1.86
CA LEU A 58 2.10 3.71 -2.66
C LEU A 58 3.18 4.76 -2.38
N ARG A 59 4.09 4.50 -1.42
CA ARG A 59 5.09 5.46 -0.92
C ARG A 59 4.48 6.82 -0.60
N CYS A 60 3.38 6.82 0.15
CA CYS A 60 2.66 8.04 0.52
C CYS A 60 2.37 8.11 2.02
N ASP A 61 2.00 9.29 2.49
CA ASP A 61 1.62 9.48 3.90
C ASP A 61 0.31 8.73 4.22
N PRO A 62 0.17 8.06 5.38
CA PRO A 62 -1.07 7.41 5.80
C PRO A 62 -2.30 8.34 5.77
N MET A 63 -2.11 9.65 5.99
CA MET A 63 -3.16 10.65 5.89
C MET A 63 -3.74 10.76 4.47
N ARG A 64 -2.94 10.47 3.43
CA ARG A 64 -3.43 10.44 2.05
C ARG A 64 -4.42 9.30 1.85
N ILE A 65 -4.18 8.16 2.49
CA ILE A 65 -5.09 7.01 2.46
C ILE A 65 -6.39 7.38 3.20
N THR A 66 -6.31 7.93 4.42
CA THR A 66 -7.52 8.30 5.18
C THR A 66 -8.35 9.39 4.50
N LYS A 67 -7.70 10.34 3.81
CA LYS A 67 -8.42 11.36 3.02
C LYS A 67 -9.05 10.80 1.74
N LYS A 68 -8.40 9.85 1.06
CA LYS A 68 -8.94 9.25 -0.17
C LYS A 68 -10.14 8.35 0.14
N PHE A 69 -10.07 7.59 1.23
CA PHE A 69 -11.08 6.63 1.64
C PHE A 69 -11.89 7.18 2.82
N THR A 70 -12.85 8.05 2.50
CA THR A 70 -13.77 8.67 3.47
C THR A 70 -15.24 8.37 3.10
N GLY A 71 -16.17 8.68 4.01
CA GLY A 71 -17.60 8.42 3.82
C GLY A 71 -17.89 6.96 3.50
N SER A 72 -18.67 6.71 2.45
CA SER A 72 -19.05 5.35 2.03
C SER A 72 -17.87 4.49 1.54
N ALA A 73 -16.72 5.10 1.23
CA ALA A 73 -15.50 4.38 0.83
C ALA A 73 -14.52 4.19 1.99
N CYS A 74 -14.91 4.50 3.23
CA CYS A 74 -14.02 4.40 4.38
C CYS A 74 -13.52 2.96 4.61
N LEU A 75 -12.20 2.80 4.76
CA LEU A 75 -11.58 1.49 5.00
C LEU A 75 -11.80 0.97 6.42
N GLY A 76 -12.14 1.82 7.40
CA GLY A 76 -12.23 1.41 8.81
C GLY A 76 -10.90 0.88 9.38
N LYS A 77 -10.93 0.23 10.55
CA LYS A 77 -9.78 -0.46 11.16
C LYS A 77 -9.74 -1.90 10.63
N ARG A 78 -9.06 -2.11 9.51
CA ARG A 78 -8.88 -3.44 8.89
C ARG A 78 -7.49 -3.97 9.17
N VAL A 79 -7.45 -5.15 9.76
CA VAL A 79 -6.25 -5.91 10.11
C VAL A 79 -6.16 -7.11 9.17
N TYR A 80 -4.94 -7.44 8.75
CA TYR A 80 -4.68 -8.55 7.87
C TYR A 80 -4.80 -9.87 8.63
N HIS A 81 -5.47 -10.83 8.00
CA HIS A 81 -5.59 -12.21 8.45
C HIS A 81 -5.24 -13.13 7.27
N SER A 82 -4.33 -14.07 7.47
CA SER A 82 -3.94 -14.97 6.39
C SER A 82 -5.01 -16.03 6.13
N CYS A 83 -5.18 -16.38 4.86
CA CYS A 83 -5.99 -17.52 4.46
C CYS A 83 -5.34 -18.86 4.88
N GLU A 84 -6.15 -19.91 4.96
CA GLU A 84 -5.65 -21.25 5.20
C GLU A 84 -4.81 -21.73 4.00
N ARG A 85 -3.63 -22.30 4.26
CA ARG A 85 -2.68 -22.68 3.21
C ARG A 85 -3.01 -24.06 2.63
N THR A 86 -4.07 -24.11 1.83
CA THR A 86 -4.43 -25.30 1.03
C THR A 86 -3.72 -25.29 -0.33
N PRO A 87 -3.64 -26.43 -1.05
CA PRO A 87 -3.10 -26.46 -2.42
C PRO A 87 -3.81 -25.51 -3.38
N ALA A 88 -5.14 -25.37 -3.28
CA ALA A 88 -5.92 -24.43 -4.09
C ALA A 88 -5.51 -22.99 -3.81
N THR A 89 -5.42 -22.64 -2.52
CA THR A 89 -5.06 -21.29 -2.09
C THR A 89 -3.61 -20.94 -2.41
N LYS A 90 -2.70 -21.93 -2.49
CA LYS A 90 -1.32 -21.70 -2.95
C LYS A 90 -1.27 -21.18 -4.39
N ALA A 91 -2.11 -21.72 -5.28
CA ALA A 91 -2.22 -21.23 -6.64
C ALA A 91 -2.77 -19.79 -6.66
N GLU A 92 -3.79 -19.50 -5.86
CA GLU A 92 -4.34 -18.15 -5.72
C GLU A 92 -3.33 -17.14 -5.17
N ILE A 93 -2.54 -17.52 -4.17
CA ILE A 93 -1.46 -16.68 -3.60
C ILE A 93 -0.42 -16.37 -4.68
N GLN A 94 -0.07 -17.36 -5.49
CA GLN A 94 0.92 -17.21 -6.57
C GLN A 94 0.38 -16.29 -7.68
N GLU A 95 -0.85 -16.51 -8.14
CA GLU A 95 -1.50 -15.65 -9.13
C GLU A 95 -1.64 -14.21 -8.63
N SER A 96 -2.07 -14.04 -7.37
CA SER A 96 -2.21 -12.71 -6.74
C SER A 96 -0.88 -11.96 -6.67
N LYS A 97 0.23 -12.68 -6.45
CA LYS A 97 1.57 -12.11 -6.44
C LYS A 97 1.97 -11.60 -7.83
N GLU A 98 1.67 -12.37 -8.87
CA GLU A 98 1.97 -12.00 -10.26
C GLU A 98 1.13 -10.83 -10.74
N ASP A 99 -0.18 -10.83 -10.43
CA ASP A 99 -1.09 -9.72 -10.75
C ASP A 99 -0.66 -8.42 -10.05
N LEU A 100 -0.32 -8.48 -8.76
CA LEU A 100 0.18 -7.31 -8.03
C LEU A 100 1.52 -6.83 -8.57
N ALA A 101 2.42 -7.73 -8.98
CA ALA A 101 3.69 -7.33 -9.59
C ALA A 101 3.44 -6.60 -10.92
N ASN A 102 2.51 -7.07 -11.75
CA ASN A 102 2.16 -6.39 -13.00
C ASN A 102 1.60 -4.99 -12.75
N LEU A 103 0.64 -4.86 -11.83
CA LEU A 103 0.03 -3.58 -11.49
C LEU A 103 1.03 -2.61 -10.85
N GLU A 104 1.93 -3.12 -10.00
CA GLU A 104 3.02 -2.32 -9.42
C GLU A 104 3.96 -1.79 -10.50
N GLN A 105 4.37 -2.63 -11.46
CA GLN A 105 5.22 -2.20 -12.58
C GLN A 105 4.55 -1.11 -13.41
N ARG A 106 3.25 -1.26 -13.71
CA ARG A 106 2.49 -0.24 -14.43
C ARG A 106 2.42 1.06 -13.64
N PHE A 107 2.15 0.99 -12.34
CA PHE A 107 2.16 2.15 -11.46
C PHE A 107 3.51 2.85 -11.47
N LEU A 108 4.62 2.13 -11.23
CA LEU A 108 5.97 2.69 -11.19
C LEU A 108 6.38 3.33 -12.53
N SER A 109 6.14 2.65 -13.65
CA SER A 109 6.43 3.19 -14.98
C SER A 109 5.64 4.48 -15.24
N GLN A 110 4.39 4.56 -14.79
CA GLN A 110 3.58 5.77 -14.88
C GLN A 110 4.18 6.92 -14.05
N LEU A 111 4.75 6.62 -12.88
CA LEU A 111 5.45 7.61 -12.05
C LEU A 111 6.70 8.16 -12.71
N GLU A 112 7.50 7.27 -13.31
CA GLU A 112 8.73 7.65 -14.03
C GLU A 112 8.41 8.58 -15.20
N ARG A 113 7.43 8.22 -16.03
CA ARG A 113 6.96 9.07 -17.15
C ARG A 113 6.49 10.46 -16.69
N ARG A 114 5.85 10.55 -15.52
CA ARG A 114 5.43 11.85 -14.93
C ARG A 114 6.60 12.66 -14.41
N ARG A 115 7.59 12.00 -13.83
CA ARG A 115 8.80 12.64 -13.32
C ARG A 115 9.62 13.23 -14.46
N ASP A 116 9.81 12.45 -15.53
CA ASP A 116 10.55 12.86 -16.72
C ASP A 116 9.91 14.07 -17.41
N ARG A 117 8.58 14.03 -17.65
CA ARG A 117 7.84 15.18 -18.21
C ARG A 117 8.01 16.46 -17.38
N ARG A 118 8.12 16.34 -16.06
CA ARG A 118 8.28 17.49 -15.17
C ARG A 118 9.71 18.01 -15.10
N ALA A 119 10.71 17.16 -15.38
CA ALA A 119 12.12 17.55 -15.44
C ALA A 119 12.49 18.22 -16.77
N SER A 120 11.72 17.96 -17.83
CA SER A 120 11.91 18.51 -19.18
C SER A 120 11.15 19.82 -19.45
N LEU A 121 10.64 20.49 -18.40
CA LEU A 121 9.96 21.80 -18.43
C LEU A 121 10.72 22.79 -17.55
#